data_AF-A0A6G7VNP9-F1
#
_entry.id   AF-A0A6G7VNP9-F1
#
_cell.length_a   1.000
_cell.length_b   1.000
_cell.length_c   1.000
_cell.angle_alpha   90.00
_cell.angle_beta   90.00
_cell.angle_gamma   90.00
#
_symmetry.space_group_name_H-M   'P 1'
#
loop_
_entity.id
_entity.type
_entity.pdbx_description
1 polymer ?
#
loop_
_entity_poly.entity_id
_entity_poly.type
_entity_poly.pdbx_seq_one_letter_code
_entity_poly.pdbx_strand_id
1 'polypeptide(L)'
;MTNLSKTFANMQDMAKSTPSAFAALPAFGLQSTHFWQAQDTFLKEFEAFSSAWFKRRHEGTQTALDVSKQLVDDAMGNPTAAIGILTGWQSHSMERLAEDAKDYMTMLTACAASATVNEVEALEESVETAKRVTKSTKSEPV
;
A
#
# COMPACT_ATOMS: atom_id res chain seq x y z
N MET A 1 -14.52 -49.90 -6.62
CA MET A 1 -13.43 -49.95 -7.61
C MET A 1 -13.13 -48.54 -8.08
N THR A 2 -12.14 -47.90 -7.45
CA THR A 2 -11.54 -46.65 -7.92
C THR A 2 -10.98 -46.91 -9.32
N ASN A 3 -11.41 -46.09 -10.28
CA ASN A 3 -11.19 -46.33 -11.70
C ASN A 3 -9.71 -46.08 -12.03
N LEU A 4 -8.90 -47.15 -12.02
CA LEU A 4 -7.45 -47.12 -12.16
C LEU A 4 -6.99 -46.32 -13.39
N SER A 5 -7.77 -46.33 -14.48
CA SER A 5 -7.45 -45.57 -15.71
C SER A 5 -7.52 -44.06 -15.51
N LYS A 6 -8.43 -43.56 -14.67
CA LYS A 6 -8.52 -42.14 -14.30
C LYS A 6 -7.29 -41.70 -13.50
N THR A 7 -6.79 -42.58 -12.63
CA THR A 7 -5.58 -42.31 -11.84
C THR A 7 -4.35 -42.22 -12.74
N PHE A 8 -4.22 -43.09 -13.73
CA PHE A 8 -3.12 -43.04 -14.71
C PHE A 8 -3.21 -41.81 -15.62
N ALA A 9 -4.40 -41.45 -16.09
CA ALA A 9 -4.60 -40.23 -16.88
C ALA A 9 -4.21 -38.97 -16.09
N ASN A 10 -4.67 -38.87 -14.83
CA ASN A 10 -4.32 -37.75 -13.94
C ASN A 10 -2.82 -37.66 -13.66
N MET A 11 -2.12 -38.80 -13.47
CA MET A 11 -0.66 -38.82 -13.31
C MET A 11 0.06 -38.35 -14.58
N GLN A 12 -0.44 -38.73 -15.76
CA GLN A 12 0.16 -38.34 -17.03
C GLN A 12 -0.06 -36.85 -17.33
N ASP A 13 -1.22 -36.31 -16.97
CA ASP A 13 -1.50 -34.87 -17.07
C ASP A 13 -0.67 -34.06 -16.07
N MET A 14 -0.49 -34.57 -14.83
CA MET A 14 0.47 -34.01 -13.87
C MET A 14 1.90 -34.03 -14.42
N ALA A 15 2.34 -35.14 -15.01
CA ALA A 15 3.68 -35.25 -15.57
C ALA A 15 3.91 -34.30 -16.76
N LYS A 16 2.87 -33.99 -17.54
CA LYS A 16 2.93 -33.00 -18.63
C LYS A 16 2.88 -31.56 -18.15
N SER A 17 2.17 -31.27 -17.06
CA SER A 17 2.10 -29.95 -16.45
C SER A 17 3.31 -29.64 -15.56
N THR A 18 4.06 -30.65 -15.14
CA THR A 18 5.25 -30.48 -14.29
C THR A 18 6.34 -29.65 -15.00
N PRO A 19 6.78 -29.97 -16.24
CA PRO A 19 7.74 -29.14 -16.98
C PRO A 19 7.26 -27.71 -17.22
N SER A 20 5.96 -27.50 -17.49
CA SER A 20 5.41 -26.15 -17.69
C SER A 20 5.33 -25.36 -16.39
N ALA A 21 5.04 -26.01 -15.27
CA ALA A 21 5.10 -25.41 -13.94
C ALA A 21 6.54 -25.01 -13.57
N PHE A 22 7.52 -25.87 -13.84
CA PHE A 22 8.94 -25.56 -13.63
C PHE A 22 9.44 -24.43 -14.54
N ALA A 23 8.97 -24.36 -15.79
CA ALA A 23 9.29 -23.26 -16.72
C ALA A 23 8.69 -21.92 -16.29
N ALA A 24 7.60 -21.93 -15.52
CA ALA A 24 6.95 -20.73 -14.98
C ALA A 24 7.54 -20.25 -13.64
N LEU A 25 8.32 -21.07 -12.93
CA LEU A 25 8.91 -20.72 -11.62
C LEU A 25 9.71 -19.40 -11.63
N PRO A 26 10.54 -19.08 -12.64
CA PRO A 26 11.25 -17.81 -12.68
C PRO A 26 10.31 -16.61 -12.77
N ALA A 27 9.24 -16.69 -13.58
CA ALA A 27 8.23 -15.64 -13.70
C ALA A 27 7.46 -15.45 -12.38
N PHE A 28 7.09 -16.54 -11.70
CA PHE A 28 6.49 -16.48 -10.36
C PHE A 28 7.42 -15.87 -9.32
N GLY A 29 8.73 -16.15 -9.39
CA GLY A 29 9.73 -15.56 -8.49
C GLY A 29 9.89 -14.05 -8.67
N LEU A 30 9.91 -13.58 -9.93
CA LEU A 30 9.97 -12.15 -10.24
C LEU A 30 8.69 -11.43 -9.79
N GLN A 31 7.52 -11.98 -10.12
CA GLN A 31 6.24 -11.43 -9.67
C GLN A 31 6.13 -11.36 -8.14
N SER A 32 6.64 -12.38 -7.44
CA SER A 32 6.69 -12.38 -5.96
C SER A 32 7.57 -11.24 -5.42
N THR A 33 8.74 -11.00 -6.03
CA THR A 33 9.65 -9.93 -5.61
C THR A 33 9.00 -8.55 -5.75
N HIS A 34 8.42 -8.25 -6.92
CA HIS A 34 7.70 -7.01 -7.19
C HIS A 34 6.50 -6.81 -6.25
N PHE A 35 5.78 -7.89 -5.93
CA PHE A 35 4.69 -7.85 -4.95
C PHE A 35 5.18 -7.47 -3.55
N TRP A 36 6.27 -8.07 -3.08
CA TRP A 36 6.82 -7.75 -1.75
C TRP A 36 7.39 -6.34 -1.68
N GLN A 37 8.00 -5.84 -2.75
CA GLN A 37 8.45 -4.44 -2.84
C GLN A 37 7.29 -3.44 -2.79
N ALA A 38 6.15 -3.78 -3.42
CA ALA A 38 4.95 -2.96 -3.34
C ALA A 38 4.39 -2.93 -1.91
N GLN A 39 4.30 -4.10 -1.27
CA GLN A 39 3.88 -4.20 0.12
C GLN A 39 4.78 -3.41 1.07
N ASP A 40 6.11 -3.50 0.91
CA ASP A 40 7.05 -2.74 1.75
C ASP A 40 6.83 -1.22 1.61
N THR A 41 6.60 -0.75 0.38
CA THR A 41 6.24 0.66 0.12
C THR A 41 4.92 1.03 0.79
N PHE A 42 3.88 0.19 0.71
CA PHE A 42 2.60 0.47 1.35
C PHE A 42 2.73 0.60 2.87
N LEU A 43 3.49 -0.32 3.49
CA LEU A 43 3.71 -0.30 4.94
C LEU A 43 4.45 0.96 5.37
N LYS A 44 5.50 1.35 4.63
CA LYS A 44 6.27 2.56 4.90
C LYS A 44 5.42 3.83 4.79
N GLU A 45 4.65 3.98 3.72
CA GLU A 45 3.80 5.16 3.50
C GLU A 45 2.67 5.22 4.53
N PHE A 46 2.09 4.08 4.90
CA PHE A 46 1.06 4.01 5.94
C PHE A 46 1.60 4.34 7.33
N GLU A 47 2.80 3.86 7.68
CA GLU A 47 3.48 4.21 8.94
C GLU A 47 3.75 5.72 9.03
N ALA A 48 4.25 6.32 7.94
CA ALA A 48 4.52 7.76 7.89
C ALA A 48 3.23 8.59 8.07
N PHE A 49 2.18 8.27 7.31
CA PHE A 49 0.88 8.93 7.41
C PHE A 49 0.28 8.77 8.82
N SER A 50 0.17 7.54 9.31
CA SER A 50 -0.50 7.26 10.59
C SER A 50 0.23 7.91 11.76
N SER A 51 1.56 7.88 11.78
CA SER A 51 2.36 8.55 12.81
C SER A 51 2.10 10.06 12.86
N ALA A 52 2.08 10.72 11.70
CA ALA A 52 1.79 12.14 11.61
C ALA A 52 0.33 12.46 12.02
N TRP A 53 -0.62 11.64 11.57
CA TRP A 53 -2.03 11.77 11.93
C TRP A 53 -2.26 11.65 13.44
N PHE A 54 -1.68 10.63 14.09
CA PHE A 54 -1.79 10.44 15.54
C PHE A 54 -1.23 11.63 16.30
N LYS A 55 -0.06 12.15 15.89
CA LYS A 55 0.54 13.34 16.50
C LYS A 55 -0.42 14.53 16.44
N ARG A 56 -0.99 14.82 15.27
CA ARG A 56 -1.95 15.92 15.09
C ARG A 56 -3.27 15.71 15.85
N ARG A 57 -3.72 14.46 16.05
CA ARG A 57 -4.87 14.16 16.91
C ARG A 57 -4.59 14.45 18.36
N HIS A 58 -3.42 14.07 18.87
CA HIS A 58 -3.01 14.44 20.22
C HIS A 58 -2.93 15.96 20.39
N GLU A 59 -2.29 16.66 19.47
CA GLU A 59 -2.22 18.14 19.49
C GLU A 59 -3.62 18.77 19.45
N GLY A 60 -4.50 18.30 18.56
CA GLY A 60 -5.89 18.76 18.47
C GLY A 60 -6.66 18.55 19.78
N THR A 61 -6.51 17.39 20.43
CA THR A 61 -7.14 17.13 21.72
C THR A 61 -6.60 18.03 22.83
N GLN A 62 -5.28 18.22 22.92
CA GLN A 62 -4.69 19.10 23.93
C GLN A 62 -5.16 20.54 23.76
N THR A 63 -5.17 21.06 22.53
CA THR A 63 -5.67 22.42 22.26
C THR A 63 -7.15 22.57 22.60
N ALA A 64 -7.98 21.55 22.38
CA ALA A 64 -9.39 21.58 22.78
C ALA A 64 -9.56 21.62 24.32
N LEU A 65 -8.70 20.89 25.07
CA LEU A 65 -8.69 20.94 26.53
C LEU A 65 -8.29 22.33 27.05
N ASP A 66 -7.27 22.94 26.45
CA ASP A 66 -6.83 24.28 26.85
C ASP A 66 -7.85 25.36 26.52
N VAL A 67 -8.48 25.28 25.35
CA VAL A 67 -9.61 26.13 24.95
C VAL A 67 -10.78 25.97 25.91
N SER A 68 -11.08 24.75 26.34
CA SER A 68 -12.16 24.51 27.31
C SER A 68 -11.87 25.18 28.65
N LYS A 69 -10.61 25.18 29.12
CA LYS A 69 -10.21 25.92 30.33
C LYS A 69 -10.33 27.43 30.15
N GLN A 70 -9.81 27.97 29.04
CA GLN A 70 -9.91 29.40 28.73
C GLN A 70 -11.36 29.89 28.67
N LEU A 71 -12.28 29.08 28.13
CA LEU A 71 -13.70 29.44 28.12
C LEU A 71 -14.28 29.56 29.54
N VAL A 72 -13.87 28.70 30.46
CA VAL A 72 -14.30 28.74 31.86
C VAL A 72 -13.67 29.93 32.58
N ASP A 73 -12.37 30.17 32.39
CA ASP A 73 -11.63 31.18 33.15
C ASP A 73 -11.87 32.61 32.63
N ASP A 74 -11.92 32.79 31.30
CA ASP A 74 -11.86 34.11 30.66
C ASP A 74 -13.16 34.54 29.96
N ALA A 75 -14.07 33.61 29.67
CA ALA A 75 -15.27 33.88 28.87
C ALA A 75 -16.60 33.70 29.62
N MET A 76 -16.56 33.33 30.90
CA MET A 76 -17.72 33.30 31.79
C MET A 76 -18.43 34.67 31.82
N GLY A 77 -19.57 34.77 31.13
CA GLY A 77 -20.34 36.01 31.02
C GLY A 77 -19.89 36.98 29.93
N ASN A 78 -18.90 36.63 29.09
CA ASN A 78 -18.45 37.42 27.94
C ASN A 78 -18.59 36.64 26.62
N PRO A 79 -19.74 36.76 25.94
CA PRO A 79 -20.00 36.05 24.68
C PRO A 79 -19.01 36.40 23.56
N THR A 80 -18.53 37.64 23.49
CA THR A 80 -17.58 38.06 22.46
C THR A 80 -16.22 37.41 22.65
N ALA A 81 -15.75 37.30 23.90
CA ALA A 81 -14.52 36.56 24.21
C ALA A 81 -14.65 35.07 23.86
N ALA A 82 -15.79 34.44 24.20
CA ALA A 82 -16.06 33.05 23.86
C ALA A 82 -15.99 32.79 22.34
N ILE A 83 -16.58 33.67 21.53
CA ILE A 83 -16.55 33.58 20.06
C ILE A 83 -15.11 33.69 19.54
N GLY A 84 -14.32 34.63 20.07
CA GLY A 84 -12.90 34.79 19.68
C GLY A 84 -12.07 33.54 19.95
N ILE A 85 -12.23 32.95 21.14
CA ILE A 85 -11.52 31.72 21.54
C ILE A 85 -11.92 30.53 20.63
N LEU A 86 -13.24 30.33 20.42
CA LEU A 86 -13.74 29.23 19.61
C LEU A 86 -13.35 29.35 18.13
N THR A 87 -13.41 30.55 17.57
CA THR A 87 -13.03 30.80 16.17
C THR A 87 -11.54 30.55 15.94
N GLY A 88 -10.68 30.97 16.86
CA GLY A 88 -9.24 30.65 16.82
C GLY A 88 -8.98 29.14 16.86
N TRP A 89 -9.63 28.43 17.78
CA TRP A 89 -9.54 26.97 17.86
C TRP A 89 -10.01 26.27 16.58
N GLN A 90 -11.11 26.75 16.01
CA GLN A 90 -11.69 26.19 14.79
C GLN A 90 -10.74 26.36 13.59
N SER A 91 -10.15 27.53 13.39
CA SER A 91 -9.19 27.76 12.30
C SER A 91 -7.99 26.81 12.37
N HIS A 92 -7.36 26.68 13.55
CA HIS A 92 -6.25 25.73 13.72
C HIS A 92 -6.68 24.27 13.56
N SER A 93 -7.94 23.95 13.87
CA SER A 93 -8.49 22.62 13.61
C SER A 93 -8.61 22.33 12.13
N MET A 94 -9.01 23.32 11.32
CA MET A 94 -9.06 23.20 9.87
C MET A 94 -7.67 23.06 9.25
N GLU A 95 -6.67 23.78 9.74
CA GLU A 95 -5.27 23.64 9.29
C GLU A 95 -4.77 22.22 9.49
N ARG A 96 -4.99 21.63 10.68
CA ARG A 96 -4.60 20.24 10.95
C ARG A 96 -5.30 19.25 10.02
N LEU A 97 -6.59 19.44 9.75
CA LEU A 97 -7.36 18.60 8.83
C LEU A 97 -6.86 18.73 7.38
N ALA A 98 -6.48 19.93 6.95
CA ALA A 98 -5.91 20.15 5.62
C ALA A 98 -4.57 19.42 5.45
N GLU A 99 -3.70 19.47 6.46
CA GLU A 99 -2.45 18.69 6.45
C GLU A 99 -2.72 17.17 6.49
N ASP A 100 -3.72 16.71 7.25
CA ASP A 100 -4.14 15.30 7.21
C ASP A 100 -4.58 14.85 5.82
N ALA A 101 -5.40 15.67 5.14
CA ALA A 101 -5.87 15.36 3.79
C ALA A 101 -4.70 15.31 2.79
N LYS A 102 -3.76 16.25 2.90
CA LYS A 102 -2.55 16.29 2.07
C LYS A 102 -1.70 15.04 2.28
N ASP A 103 -1.35 14.71 3.52
CA ASP A 103 -0.52 13.53 3.81
C ASP A 103 -1.21 12.23 3.37
N TYR A 104 -2.53 12.14 3.55
CA TYR A 104 -3.32 10.99 3.07
C TYR A 104 -3.25 10.85 1.54
N MET A 105 -3.39 11.96 0.81
CA MET A 105 -3.28 11.95 -0.66
C MET A 105 -1.87 11.62 -1.13
N THR A 106 -0.84 12.07 -0.43
CA THR A 106 0.55 11.69 -0.69
C THR A 106 0.75 10.19 -0.54
N MET A 107 0.32 9.62 0.59
CA MET A 107 0.37 8.18 0.86
C MET A 107 -0.37 7.39 -0.24
N LEU A 108 -1.62 7.77 -0.57
CA LEU A 108 -2.39 7.10 -1.61
C LEU A 108 -1.70 7.14 -2.98
N THR A 109 -1.12 8.29 -3.34
CA THR A 109 -0.42 8.45 -4.63
C THR A 109 0.83 7.60 -4.69
N ALA A 110 1.61 7.56 -3.60
CA ALA A 110 2.80 6.73 -3.51
C ALA A 110 2.46 5.23 -3.58
N CYS A 111 1.42 4.79 -2.88
CA CYS A 111 0.92 3.41 -2.97
C CYS A 111 0.42 3.09 -4.38
N ALA A 112 -0.37 3.96 -5.01
CA ALA A 112 -0.84 3.74 -6.37
C ALA A 112 0.32 3.65 -7.38
N ALA A 113 1.32 4.52 -7.25
CA ALA A 113 2.51 4.50 -8.09
C ALA A 113 3.32 3.20 -7.89
N SER A 114 3.48 2.75 -6.66
CA SER A 114 4.19 1.49 -6.38
C SER A 114 3.46 0.26 -6.92
N ALA A 115 2.13 0.24 -6.86
CA ALA A 115 1.35 -0.82 -7.48
C ALA A 115 1.54 -0.87 -9.00
N THR A 116 1.47 0.29 -9.67
CA THR A 116 1.54 0.34 -11.15
C THR A 116 2.94 0.15 -11.69
N VAL A 117 3.96 0.75 -11.06
CA VAL A 117 5.37 0.58 -11.46
C VAL A 117 5.79 -0.88 -11.33
N ASN A 118 5.46 -1.52 -10.21
CA ASN A 118 5.83 -2.91 -9.99
C ASN A 118 5.12 -3.88 -10.94
N GLU A 119 3.87 -3.58 -11.35
CA GLU A 119 3.19 -4.35 -12.39
C GLU A 119 3.88 -4.22 -13.75
N VAL A 120 4.29 -3.01 -14.14
CA VAL A 120 4.99 -2.75 -15.41
C VAL A 120 6.36 -3.44 -15.41
N GLU A 121 7.16 -3.27 -14.35
CA GLU A 121 8.49 -3.88 -14.24
C GLU A 121 8.41 -5.42 -14.21
N ALA A 122 7.45 -5.99 -13.48
CA ALA A 122 7.22 -7.44 -13.47
C ALA A 122 6.86 -7.98 -14.86
N LEU A 123 6.07 -7.24 -15.65
CA LEU A 123 5.72 -7.61 -17.02
C LEU A 123 6.94 -7.53 -17.96
N GLU A 124 7.72 -6.45 -17.88
CA GLU A 124 8.92 -6.27 -18.69
C GLU A 124 9.96 -7.36 -18.43
N GLU A 125 10.25 -7.65 -17.16
CA GLU A 125 11.20 -8.70 -16.77
C GLU A 125 10.71 -10.11 -17.16
N SER A 126 9.39 -10.35 -17.09
CA SER A 126 8.80 -11.60 -17.56
C SER A 126 8.94 -11.78 -19.07
N VAL A 127 8.73 -10.71 -19.85
CA VAL A 127 8.93 -10.71 -21.31
C VAL A 127 10.40 -10.93 -21.67
N GLU A 128 11.34 -10.27 -21.00
CA GLU A 128 12.77 -10.45 -21.25
C GLU A 128 13.25 -11.86 -20.86
N THR A 129 12.74 -12.41 -19.75
CA THR A 129 13.01 -13.79 -19.34
C THR A 129 12.49 -14.77 -20.38
N ALA A 130 11.27 -14.59 -20.88
CA ALA A 130 10.69 -15.41 -21.94
C ALA A 130 11.51 -15.36 -23.24
N LYS A 131 11.98 -14.17 -23.65
CA LYS A 131 12.87 -13.98 -24.80
C LYS A 131 14.22 -14.70 -24.61
N ARG A 132 14.79 -14.65 -23.41
CA ARG A 132 16.06 -15.34 -23.09
C ARG A 132 15.90 -16.85 -23.16
N VAL A 133 14.81 -17.39 -22.59
CA VAL A 133 14.51 -18.82 -22.63
C VAL A 133 14.34 -19.30 -24.08
N THR A 134 13.58 -18.58 -24.90
CA THR A 134 13.38 -18.93 -26.33
C THR A 134 14.67 -18.85 -27.15
N LYS A 135 15.55 -17.87 -26.89
CA LYS A 135 16.88 -17.82 -27.54
C LYS A 135 17.77 -18.99 -27.14
N SER A 136 17.74 -19.39 -25.87
CA SER A 136 18.52 -20.53 -25.36
C SER A 136 18.07 -21.85 -25.99
N THR A 137 16.75 -22.08 -26.12
CA THR A 137 16.22 -23.31 -26.74
C THR A 137 16.53 -23.41 -28.23
N LYS A 138 16.72 -22.28 -28.92
CA LYS A 138 17.10 -22.26 -30.34
C LYS A 138 18.59 -22.51 -30.59
N SER A 139 19.41 -22.49 -29.53
CA SER A 139 20.87 -22.56 -29.61
C SER A 139 21.44 -23.94 -29.25
N GLU A 140 20.61 -24.91 -28.85
CA GLU A 140 21.03 -26.32 -28.72
C GLU A 140 20.55 -27.16 -29.92
N PRO A 141 21.38 -27.29 -30.96
CA PRO A 141 21.35 -28.44 -31.85
C PRO A 141 22.63 -29.27 -31.63
N VAL A 142 22.50 -30.45 -31.03
CA VAL A 142 23.39 -31.60 -31.28
C VAL A 142 22.54 -32.85 -31.33
#